data_AF-A0A8B3D801-F1
#
_entry.id   AF-A0A8B3D801-F1
#
_cell.length_a   1.000
_cell.length_b   1.000
_cell.length_c   1.000
_cell.angle_alpha   90.00
_cell.angle_beta   90.00
_cell.angle_gamma   90.00
#
_symmetry.space_group_name_H-M   'P 1'
#
loop_
_entity.id
_entity.type
_entity.pdbx_description
1 polymer ?
#
loop_
_entity_poly.entity_id
_entity_poly.type
_entity_poly.pdbx_seq_one_letter_code
_entity_poly.pdbx_strand_id
1 'polypeptide(L)'
;MDLTGMLIYLAVIAWVLQITLGFLQIRAFNRMLQSMAKKGRVKIGRTQSRWKPRTVVVLVQDDSNHVVDARVMKGMSVFARPKVLSLLVGKKIPISPALLTKLELNVQEAVNVAISKQ
;
A
#
# COMPACT_ATOMS: atom_id res chain seq x y z
N MET A 1 -15.92 -1.86 -42.85
CA MET A 1 -16.19 -1.54 -41.44
C MET A 1 -16.03 -0.04 -41.28
N ASP A 2 -17.07 0.65 -40.85
CA ASP A 2 -17.03 2.11 -40.70
C ASP A 2 -16.14 2.51 -39.51
N LEU A 3 -15.44 3.63 -39.63
CA LEU A 3 -14.50 4.16 -38.63
C LEU A 3 -15.14 4.23 -37.23
N THR A 4 -16.40 4.64 -37.16
CA THR A 4 -17.19 4.71 -35.93
C THR A 4 -17.31 3.34 -35.24
N GLY A 5 -17.59 2.29 -36.01
CA GLY A 5 -17.65 0.92 -35.49
C GLY A 5 -16.31 0.47 -34.92
N MET A 6 -15.21 0.76 -35.62
CA MET A 6 -13.85 0.42 -35.16
C MET A 6 -13.50 1.09 -33.82
N LEU A 7 -13.85 2.36 -33.66
CA LEU A 7 -13.62 3.09 -32.40
C LEU A 7 -14.45 2.54 -31.24
N ILE A 8 -15.72 2.18 -31.49
CA ILE A 8 -16.58 1.57 -30.47
C ILE A 8 -16.01 0.22 -30.02
N TYR A 9 -15.59 -0.65 -30.95
CA TYR A 9 -14.98 -1.92 -30.60
C TYR A 9 -13.68 -1.74 -29.79
N LEU A 10 -12.83 -0.79 -30.17
CA LEU A 10 -11.60 -0.47 -29.44
C LEU A 10 -11.90 0.01 -28.01
N ALA A 11 -12.90 0.89 -27.85
CA ALA A 11 -13.31 1.41 -26.54
C ALA A 11 -13.83 0.29 -25.63
N VAL A 12 -14.63 -0.64 -26.15
CA VAL A 12 -15.12 -1.80 -25.40
C VAL A 12 -13.97 -2.69 -24.95
N ILE A 13 -13.02 -3.00 -25.85
CA ILE A 13 -11.84 -3.80 -25.51
C ILE A 13 -11.00 -3.11 -24.42
N ALA A 14 -10.75 -1.80 -24.58
CA ALA A 14 -10.01 -1.02 -23.60
C ALA A 14 -10.71 -1.00 -22.22
N TRP A 15 -12.03 -0.88 -22.21
CA TRP A 15 -12.83 -0.89 -20.99
C TRP A 15 -12.79 -2.24 -20.26
N VAL A 16 -12.91 -3.35 -20.99
CA VAL A 16 -12.79 -4.71 -20.44
C VAL A 16 -11.37 -4.94 -19.90
N LEU A 17 -10.34 -4.49 -20.62
CA LEU A 17 -8.96 -4.56 -20.16
C LEU A 17 -8.76 -3.74 -18.86
N GLN A 18 -9.33 -2.54 -18.80
CA GLN A 18 -9.25 -1.69 -17.61
C GLN A 18 -9.87 -2.34 -16.37
N ILE A 19 -11.05 -2.98 -16.51
CA ILE A 19 -11.69 -3.73 -15.42
C ILE A 19 -10.82 -4.91 -14.98
N THR A 20 -10.31 -5.68 -15.95
CA THR A 20 -9.48 -6.85 -15.67
C THR A 20 -8.21 -6.47 -14.90
N LEU A 21 -7.53 -5.41 -15.32
CA LEU A 21 -6.36 -4.88 -14.62
C LEU A 21 -6.70 -4.37 -13.21
N GLY A 22 -7.84 -3.68 -13.05
CA GLY A 22 -8.33 -3.24 -11.75
C GLY A 22 -8.59 -4.43 -10.80
N PHE A 23 -9.21 -5.50 -11.30
CA PHE A 23 -9.45 -6.71 -10.53
C PHE A 23 -8.14 -7.39 -10.10
N LEU A 24 -7.17 -7.51 -11.01
CA LEU A 24 -5.84 -8.03 -10.69
C LEU A 24 -5.15 -7.18 -9.61
N GLN A 25 -5.32 -5.86 -9.63
CA GLN A 25 -4.75 -4.94 -8.63
C GLN A 25 -5.33 -5.21 -7.24
N ILE A 26 -6.65 -5.31 -7.13
CA ILE A 26 -7.34 -5.59 -5.87
C ILE A 26 -6.95 -6.97 -5.35
N ARG A 27 -6.89 -7.97 -6.24
CA ARG A 27 -6.48 -9.33 -5.88
C ARG A 27 -5.05 -9.38 -5.35
N ALA A 28 -4.11 -8.67 -5.97
CA ALA A 28 -2.73 -8.57 -5.51
C ALA A 28 -2.63 -7.90 -4.13
N PHE A 29 -3.38 -6.80 -3.92
CA PHE A 29 -3.43 -6.11 -2.63
C PHE A 29 -4.04 -6.99 -1.53
N ASN A 30 -5.14 -7.67 -1.81
CA ASN A 30 -5.78 -8.58 -0.86
C ASN A 30 -4.85 -9.76 -0.49
N ARG A 31 -4.12 -10.32 -1.46
CA ARG A 31 -3.13 -11.37 -1.19
C ARG A 31 -2.02 -10.87 -0.27
N MET A 32 -1.54 -9.64 -0.48
CA MET A 32 -0.56 -9.00 0.40
C MET A 32 -1.15 -8.84 1.82
N LEU A 33 -2.35 -8.26 1.95
CA LEU A 33 -2.99 -8.07 3.25
C LEU A 33 -3.22 -9.39 3.99
N GLN A 34 -3.70 -10.43 3.31
CA GLN A 34 -3.88 -11.76 3.90
C GLN A 34 -2.55 -12.35 4.42
N SER A 35 -1.47 -12.22 3.64
CA SER A 35 -0.14 -12.69 4.09
C SER A 35 0.37 -11.97 5.34
N MET A 36 -0.06 -10.72 5.53
CA MET A 36 0.33 -9.87 6.66
C MET A 36 -0.59 -10.12 7.87
N ALA A 37 -1.89 -10.35 7.64
CA ALA A 37 -2.86 -10.70 8.66
C ALA A 37 -2.56 -12.04 9.34
N LYS A 38 -1.96 -12.98 8.62
CA LYS A 38 -1.48 -14.25 9.21
C LYS A 38 -0.34 -14.08 10.22
N LYS A 39 0.38 -12.95 10.19
CA LYS A 39 1.55 -12.70 11.04
C LYS A 39 1.22 -11.94 12.34
N GLY A 40 0.00 -11.41 12.49
CA GLY A 40 -0.40 -10.63 13.65
C GLY A 40 -1.44 -9.56 13.33
N ARG A 41 -1.62 -8.61 14.25
CA ARG A 41 -2.59 -7.51 14.12
C ARG A 41 -2.10 -6.50 13.08
N VAL A 42 -2.83 -6.35 11.99
CA VAL A 42 -2.45 -5.46 10.89
C VAL A 42 -2.95 -4.04 11.16
N LYS A 43 -2.05 -3.06 11.08
CA LYS A 43 -2.33 -1.63 11.14
C LYS A 43 -2.02 -1.00 9.79
N ILE A 44 -2.94 -0.20 9.25
CA ILE A 44 -2.80 0.42 7.94
C ILE A 44 -2.75 1.94 8.11
N GLY A 45 -1.67 2.56 7.63
CA GLY A 45 -1.51 4.00 7.49
C GLY A 45 -1.55 4.42 6.03
N ARG A 46 -2.10 5.59 5.76
CA ARG A 46 -2.14 6.18 4.41
C ARG A 46 -1.67 7.63 4.52
N THR A 47 -0.80 8.06 3.60
CA THR A 47 -0.46 9.48 3.44
C THR A 47 -1.74 10.26 3.12
N GLN A 48 -2.00 11.36 3.83
CA GLN A 48 -3.22 12.16 3.65
C GLN A 48 -3.04 13.27 2.61
N SER A 49 -1.81 13.60 2.25
CA SER A 49 -1.51 14.67 1.30
C SER A 49 -2.11 14.43 -0.10
N ARG A 50 -2.88 15.41 -0.60
CA ARG A 50 -3.52 15.41 -1.93
C ARG A 50 -2.56 15.67 -3.09
N TRP A 51 -1.39 16.26 -2.78
CA TRP A 51 -0.39 16.70 -3.76
C TRP A 51 0.81 15.76 -3.86
N LYS A 52 0.91 14.74 -2.99
CA LYS A 52 2.01 13.79 -2.94
C LYS A 52 1.55 12.40 -3.39
N PRO A 53 2.47 11.53 -3.87
CA PRO A 53 2.12 10.18 -4.28
C PRO A 53 1.46 9.41 -3.12
N ARG A 54 0.24 8.92 -3.35
CA ARG A 54 -0.49 8.09 -2.36
C ARG A 54 0.38 6.91 -1.95
N THR A 55 0.85 6.94 -0.71
CA THR A 55 1.66 5.90 -0.11
C THR A 55 0.85 5.21 0.98
N VAL A 56 0.75 3.89 0.90
CA VAL A 56 0.08 3.05 1.88
C VAL A 56 1.16 2.30 2.64
N VAL A 57 1.16 2.45 3.96
CA VAL A 57 2.02 1.70 4.86
C VAL A 57 1.14 0.69 5.58
N VAL A 58 1.59 -0.55 5.62
CA VAL A 58 0.95 -1.61 6.37
C VAL A 58 1.96 -2.16 7.36
N LEU A 59 1.62 -2.10 8.63
CA LEU A 59 2.41 -2.58 9.75
C LEU A 59 1.73 -3.82 10.32
N VAL A 60 2.49 -4.82 10.72
CA VAL A 60 1.99 -5.97 11.47
C VAL A 60 2.56 -5.88 12.85
N GLN A 61 1.67 -5.88 13.84
CA GLN A 61 2.01 -5.81 15.25
C GLN A 61 1.71 -7.16 15.91
N ASP A 62 2.64 -7.61 16.74
CA ASP A 62 2.43 -8.75 17.64
C ASP A 62 1.69 -8.33 18.93
N ASP A 63 1.17 -9.29 19.67
CA ASP A 63 0.54 -9.06 20.98
C ASP A 63 1.53 -8.47 22.00
N SER A 64 2.84 -8.66 21.79
CA SER A 64 3.93 -8.02 22.57
C SER A 64 4.28 -6.58 22.13
N ASN A 65 3.46 -5.95 21.29
CA ASN A 65 3.65 -4.58 20.79
C ASN A 65 4.94 -4.36 19.95
N HIS A 66 5.46 -5.43 19.36
CA HIS A 66 6.59 -5.42 18.43
C HIS A 66 6.09 -5.45 16.98
N VAL A 67 6.78 -4.73 16.10
CA VAL A 67 6.49 -4.75 14.65
C VAL A 67 7.10 -6.01 14.03
N VAL A 68 6.27 -6.98 13.64
CA VAL A 68 6.71 -8.26 13.03
C VAL A 68 7.02 -8.10 11.54
N ASP A 69 6.26 -7.27 10.84
CA ASP A 69 6.48 -6.98 9.42
C ASP A 69 6.01 -5.55 9.13
N ALA A 70 6.70 -4.87 8.23
CA ALA A 70 6.35 -3.52 7.79
C ALA A 70 6.51 -3.47 6.28
N ARG A 71 5.45 -3.09 5.58
CA ARG A 71 5.46 -2.96 4.11
C ARG A 71 4.93 -1.62 3.71
N VAL A 72 5.61 -1.01 2.75
CA VAL A 72 5.16 0.21 2.09
C VAL A 72 4.85 -0.06 0.63
N MET A 73 3.74 0.48 0.16
CA MET A 73 3.37 0.47 -1.24
C MET A 73 3.24 1.90 -1.72
N LYS A 74 4.10 2.29 -2.67
CA LYS A 74 4.08 3.60 -3.31
C LYS A 74 3.33 3.47 -4.63
N GLY A 75 2.25 4.23 -4.79
CA GLY A 75 1.38 4.17 -5.98
C GLY A 75 0.33 3.05 -5.91
N MET A 76 -0.81 3.29 -6.55
CA MET A 76 -1.92 2.33 -6.66
C MET A 76 -1.98 1.75 -8.08
N SER A 77 -0.94 1.03 -8.52
CA SER A 77 -1.00 0.27 -9.78
C SER A 77 -0.74 -1.21 -9.53
N VAL A 78 -1.22 -2.08 -10.43
CA VAL A 78 -0.92 -3.54 -10.45
C VAL A 78 0.59 -3.84 -10.39
N PHE A 79 1.41 -2.91 -10.89
CA PHE A 79 2.87 -3.04 -10.93
C PHE A 79 3.56 -2.52 -9.67
N ALA A 80 2.85 -1.82 -8.79
CA ALA A 80 3.41 -1.32 -7.55
C ALA A 80 3.74 -2.49 -6.62
N ARG A 81 5.04 -2.82 -6.53
CA ARG A 81 5.51 -3.90 -5.64
C ARG A 81 5.61 -3.39 -4.21
N PRO A 82 5.06 -4.11 -3.22
CA PRO A 82 5.27 -3.78 -1.82
C PRO A 82 6.75 -3.89 -1.48
N LYS A 83 7.33 -2.81 -0.96
CA LYS A 83 8.71 -2.82 -0.45
C LYS A 83 8.66 -3.06 1.05
N VAL A 84 9.49 -3.99 1.53
CA VAL A 84 9.64 -4.24 2.96
C VAL A 84 10.38 -3.05 3.57
N LEU A 85 9.83 -2.51 4.65
CA LEU A 85 10.41 -1.42 5.40
C LEU A 85 11.22 -2.00 6.57
N SER A 86 12.34 -2.66 6.26
CA SER A 86 13.16 -3.39 7.24
C SER A 86 13.65 -2.52 8.40
N LEU A 87 13.72 -1.19 8.20
CA LEU A 87 14.06 -0.22 9.25
C LEU A 87 13.06 -0.19 10.42
N LEU A 88 11.82 -0.62 10.19
CA LEU A 88 10.76 -0.66 11.21
C LEU A 88 10.48 -2.07 11.73
N VAL A 89 10.95 -3.11 11.02
CA VAL A 89 10.76 -4.51 11.41
C VAL A 89 11.60 -4.82 12.65
N GLY A 90 10.98 -5.45 13.66
CA GLY A 90 11.61 -5.81 14.94
C GLY A 90 11.72 -4.66 15.96
N LYS A 91 11.14 -3.48 15.69
CA LYS A 91 11.13 -2.36 16.64
C LYS A 91 9.86 -2.34 17.49
N LYS A 92 9.99 -1.90 18.74
CA LYS A 92 8.88 -1.71 19.68
C LYS A 92 8.15 -0.40 19.36
N ILE A 93 6.82 -0.42 19.42
CA ILE A 93 5.98 0.78 19.29
C ILE A 93 5.91 1.49 20.66
N PRO A 94 6.06 2.82 20.76
CA PRO A 94 6.20 3.81 19.68
C PRO A 94 7.60 3.86 19.06
N ILE A 95 7.62 3.98 17.73
CA ILE A 95 8.85 4.07 16.93
C ILE A 95 9.55 5.41 17.24
N SER A 96 10.85 5.36 17.56
CA SER A 96 11.63 6.56 17.87
C SER A 96 11.69 7.55 16.69
N PRO A 97 11.51 8.86 16.92
CA PRO A 97 11.49 9.88 15.86
C PRO A 97 12.80 9.95 15.07
N ALA A 98 13.93 9.54 15.65
CA ALA A 98 15.23 9.48 14.95
C ALA A 98 15.29 8.42 13.83
N LEU A 99 14.45 7.38 13.90
CA LEU A 99 14.31 6.39 12.82
C LEU A 99 13.37 6.88 11.73
N LEU A 100 12.39 7.72 12.08
CA LEU A 100 11.48 8.33 11.12
C LEU A 100 12.22 9.29 10.20
N THR A 101 13.12 10.13 10.72
CA THR A 101 13.91 11.08 9.92
C THR A 101 14.78 10.43 8.85
N LYS A 102 15.13 9.15 8.98
CA LYS A 102 15.85 8.38 7.95
C LYS A 102 14.98 7.88 6.80
N LEU A 103 13.65 7.94 6.94
CA LEU A 103 12.69 7.56 5.91
C LEU A 103 12.33 8.78 5.06
N GLU A 104 11.90 8.57 3.82
CA GLU A 104 11.36 9.65 3.00
C GLU A 104 10.15 10.31 3.68
N LEU A 105 9.99 11.63 3.50
CA LEU A 105 8.89 12.44 4.05
C LEU A 105 7.50 11.80 3.85
N ASN A 106 7.25 11.18 2.70
CA ASN A 106 5.96 10.55 2.39
C ASN A 106 5.68 9.30 3.25
N VAL A 107 6.74 8.56 3.59
CA VAL A 107 6.69 7.35 4.41
C VAL A 107 6.57 7.74 5.89
N GLN A 108 7.26 8.80 6.32
CA GLN A 108 7.11 9.36 7.67
C GLN A 108 5.65 9.74 7.97
N GLU A 109 5.02 10.47 7.04
CA GLU A 109 3.62 10.90 7.18
C GLU A 109 2.67 9.69 7.29
N ALA A 110 2.86 8.67 6.44
CA ALA A 110 2.05 7.45 6.47
C ALA A 110 2.26 6.62 7.76
N VAL A 111 3.49 6.55 8.28
CA VAL A 111 3.81 5.87 9.53
C VAL A 111 3.20 6.60 10.73
N ASN A 112 3.28 7.93 10.76
CA ASN A 112 2.64 8.73 11.81
C ASN A 112 1.12 8.52 11.84
N VAL A 113 0.47 8.48 10.68
CA VAL A 113 -0.98 8.16 10.58
C VAL A 113 -1.28 6.72 11.02
N ALA A 114 -0.41 5.76 10.74
CA ALA A 114 -0.57 4.38 11.19
C ALA A 114 -0.51 4.24 12.71
N ILE A 115 0.29 5.08 13.37
CA ILE A 115 0.50 5.08 14.82
C ILE A 115 -0.57 5.92 15.54
N SER A 116 -1.04 7.02 14.93
CA SER A 116 -1.99 7.96 15.55
C SER A 116 -3.44 7.49 15.56
N LYS A 117 -3.85 6.59 14.66
CA LYS A 117 -5.16 5.91 14.74
C LYS A 117 -5.11 4.82 15.82
N GLN A 118 -5.30 5.23 17.07
CA GLN A 118 -5.77 4.36 18.15
C GLN A 118 -7.28 4.23 18.11
#